data_AF-A0A9N7N7U9-F1
#
_entry.id   AF-A0A9N7N7U9-F1
#
_cell.length_a   1.000
_cell.length_b   1.000
_cell.length_c   1.000
_cell.angle_alpha   90.00
_cell.angle_beta   90.00
_cell.angle_gamma   90.00
#
_symmetry.space_group_name_H-M   'P 1'
#
loop_
_entity.id
_entity.type
_entity.pdbx_description
1 polymer ?
#
loop_
_entity_poly.entity_id
_entity_poly.type
_entity_poly.pdbx_seq_one_letter_code
_entity_poly.pdbx_strand_id
1 'polypeptide(L)'
;MDCEVAAFAGWIASIGGSNDGCAAIEIPDDIKLDPSDDPVATIVESTYPMFKNATNDPSYLNDRAILAPTLEVVEFINQYMSDLNSSEGRTYLSLDNTSKLDS
;
A
#
# COMPACT_ATOMS: atom_id res chain seq x y z
N MET A 1 25.40 -5.07 -11.85
CA MET A 1 24.21 -4.34 -11.41
C MET A 1 23.40 -4.13 -12.66
N ASP A 2 22.19 -4.66 -12.68
CA ASP A 2 21.34 -4.66 -13.87
C ASP A 2 20.98 -3.22 -14.25
N CYS A 3 21.00 -2.91 -15.55
CA CYS A 3 20.73 -1.56 -16.04
C CYS A 3 19.35 -1.05 -15.62
N GLU A 4 18.36 -1.94 -15.52
CA GLU A 4 17.00 -1.63 -15.06
C GLU A 4 16.96 -1.23 -13.58
N VAL A 5 17.69 -1.95 -12.72
CA VAL A 5 17.77 -1.62 -11.28
C VAL A 5 18.45 -0.27 -11.08
N ALA A 6 19.48 0.03 -11.86
CA ALA A 6 20.15 1.33 -11.82
C ALA A 6 19.24 2.46 -12.32
N ALA A 7 18.44 2.23 -13.35
CA ALA A 7 17.48 3.20 -13.88
C ALA A 7 16.37 3.49 -12.85
N PHE A 8 15.78 2.44 -12.25
CA PHE A 8 14.76 2.59 -11.22
C PHE A 8 15.31 3.31 -9.97
N ALA A 9 16.50 2.94 -9.50
CA ALA A 9 17.14 3.61 -8.37
C ALA A 9 17.43 5.09 -8.67
N GLY A 10 17.86 5.41 -9.89
CA GLY A 10 18.04 6.79 -10.35
C GLY A 10 16.72 7.58 -10.36
N TRP A 11 15.64 6.96 -10.82
CA TRP A 11 14.31 7.56 -10.79
C TRP A 11 13.83 7.84 -9.35
N ILE A 12 13.92 6.87 -8.44
CA ILE A 12 13.58 7.08 -7.02
C ILE A 12 14.43 8.20 -6.39
N ALA A 13 15.73 8.24 -6.69
CA ALA A 13 16.61 9.31 -6.20
C ALA A 13 16.20 10.69 -6.71
N SER A 14 15.65 10.79 -7.94
CA SER A 14 15.16 12.06 -8.49
C SER A 14 13.92 12.58 -7.75
N ILE A 15 13.08 11.69 -7.20
CA ILE A 15 11.90 12.04 -6.41
C ILE A 15 12.30 12.70 -5.08
N GLY A 16 13.38 12.22 -4.45
CA GLY A 16 13.86 12.69 -3.15
C GLY A 16 14.91 13.80 -3.19
N GLY A 17 15.25 14.33 -4.37
CA GLY A 17 16.23 15.41 -4.55
C GLY A 17 15.78 16.74 -3.93
N SER A 18 16.70 17.71 -3.86
CA SER A 18 16.46 19.08 -3.38
C SER A 18 15.53 19.83 -4.34
N ASN A 19 14.26 19.48 -4.28
CA ASN A 19 13.17 20.13 -4.97
C ASN A 19 12.59 21.23 -4.04
N ASP A 20 12.15 22.34 -4.63
CA ASP A 20 11.60 23.52 -3.94
C ASP A 20 10.20 23.28 -3.30
N GLY A 21 9.81 22.01 -3.18
CA GLY A 21 8.49 21.57 -2.75
C GLY A 21 7.53 21.26 -3.90
N CYS A 22 7.90 21.51 -5.18
CA CYS A 22 7.07 21.21 -6.35
C CYS A 22 7.85 20.47 -7.45
N ALA A 23 7.89 19.14 -7.36
CA ALA A 23 8.52 18.30 -8.38
C ALA A 23 7.42 17.68 -9.23
N ALA A 24 7.48 17.93 -10.53
CA ALA A 24 6.75 17.12 -11.49
C ALA A 24 7.49 15.79 -11.63
N ILE A 25 6.84 14.70 -11.23
CA ILE A 25 7.39 13.35 -11.36
C ILE A 25 6.63 12.65 -12.47
N GLU A 26 7.35 12.20 -13.49
CA GLU A 26 6.81 11.28 -14.48
C GLU A 26 6.95 9.86 -13.95
N ILE A 27 5.83 9.14 -13.88
CA ILE A 27 5.81 7.72 -13.52
C ILE A 27 6.10 6.93 -14.80
N PRO A 28 7.13 6.07 -14.83
CA PRO A 28 7.41 5.21 -15.97
C PRO A 28 6.20 4.36 -16.36
N ASP A 29 5.91 4.27 -17.66
CA ASP A 29 4.71 3.57 -18.17
C ASP A 29 4.71 2.06 -17.86
N ASP A 30 5.88 1.46 -17.65
CA ASP A 30 6.05 0.05 -17.29
C ASP A 30 5.61 -0.28 -15.85
N ILE A 31 5.60 0.71 -14.96
CA ILE A 31 5.15 0.55 -13.56
C ILE A 31 3.82 1.27 -13.28
N LYS A 32 3.31 1.98 -14.28
CA LYS A 32 2.06 2.73 -14.20
C LYS A 32 0.88 1.77 -14.33
N LEU A 33 -0.08 1.91 -13.42
CA LEU A 33 -1.36 1.22 -13.55
C LEU A 33 -2.27 2.00 -14.49
N ASP A 34 -2.92 1.27 -15.40
CA ASP A 34 -3.93 1.86 -16.27
C ASP A 34 -5.18 2.22 -15.44
N PRO A 35 -5.72 3.44 -15.61
CA PRO A 35 -6.93 3.84 -14.90
C PRO A 35 -8.12 2.99 -15.35
N SER A 36 -8.85 2.44 -14.37
CA SER A 36 -10.12 1.75 -14.59
C SER A 36 -11.28 2.52 -13.96
N ASP A 37 -12.50 2.01 -14.14
CA ASP A 37 -13.71 2.56 -13.51
C ASP A 37 -13.67 2.47 -11.97
N ASP A 38 -12.90 1.52 -11.42
CA ASP A 38 -12.66 1.37 -9.98
C ASP A 38 -11.15 1.37 -9.68
N PRO A 39 -10.57 2.55 -9.36
CA PRO A 39 -9.13 2.67 -9.14
C PRO A 39 -8.65 1.89 -7.91
N VAL A 40 -9.51 1.67 -6.91
CA VAL A 40 -9.12 0.94 -5.70
C VAL A 40 -9.12 -0.56 -5.98
N ALA A 41 -10.10 -1.07 -6.70
CA ALA A 41 -10.06 -2.44 -7.21
C ALA A 41 -8.80 -2.68 -8.05
N THR A 42 -8.44 -1.75 -8.95
CA THR A 42 -7.22 -1.87 -9.77
C THR A 42 -5.94 -1.93 -8.94
N ILE A 43 -5.78 -1.05 -7.95
CA ILE A 43 -4.60 -1.06 -7.07
C ILE A 43 -4.55 -2.38 -6.28
N VAL A 44 -5.69 -2.83 -5.74
CA VAL A 44 -5.76 -4.06 -4.95
C VAL A 44 -5.50 -5.29 -5.79
N GLU A 45 -6.08 -5.41 -6.97
CA GLU A 45 -5.88 -6.56 -7.87
C GLU A 45 -4.47 -6.58 -8.43
N SER A 46 -3.88 -5.42 -8.74
CA SER A 46 -2.48 -5.34 -9.18
C SER A 46 -1.51 -5.74 -8.07
N THR A 47 -1.79 -5.38 -6.82
CA THR A 47 -0.89 -5.66 -5.69
C THR A 47 -1.09 -7.07 -5.14
N TYR A 48 -2.36 -7.50 -5.04
CA TYR A 48 -2.80 -8.77 -4.47
C TYR A 48 -3.70 -9.55 -5.44
N PRO A 49 -3.19 -10.01 -6.59
CA PRO A 49 -3.99 -10.66 -7.65
C PRO A 49 -4.67 -11.96 -7.20
N MET A 50 -4.15 -12.58 -6.15
CA MET A 50 -4.70 -13.81 -5.58
C MET A 50 -5.38 -13.55 -4.24
N PHE A 51 -5.69 -12.31 -3.83
CA PHE A 51 -6.22 -12.04 -2.49
C PHE A 51 -7.41 -12.91 -2.10
N LYS A 52 -8.37 -13.10 -3.03
CA LYS A 52 -9.56 -13.96 -2.82
C LYS A 52 -9.27 -15.47 -2.86
N ASN A 53 -8.20 -15.86 -3.54
CA ASN A 53 -7.86 -17.26 -3.82
C ASN A 53 -6.61 -17.74 -3.06
N ALA A 54 -5.96 -16.84 -2.32
CA ALA A 54 -4.76 -17.12 -1.58
C ALA A 54 -5.15 -18.19 -0.57
N THR A 55 -4.53 -19.37 -0.72
CA THR A 55 -4.42 -20.31 0.39
C THR A 55 -3.97 -19.50 1.60
N ASN A 56 -4.48 -19.82 2.79
CA ASN A 56 -4.30 -19.10 4.06
C ASN A 56 -2.82 -19.05 4.56
N ASP A 57 -1.93 -18.70 3.65
CA ASP A 57 -0.49 -18.65 3.72
C ASP A 57 -0.11 -17.19 3.99
N PRO A 58 0.30 -16.87 5.23
CA PRO A 58 0.66 -15.52 5.59
C PRO A 58 1.88 -14.99 4.81
N SER A 59 2.70 -15.87 4.21
CA SER A 59 3.85 -15.45 3.43
C SER A 59 3.48 -14.70 2.15
N TYR A 60 2.26 -14.92 1.63
CA TYR A 60 1.73 -14.19 0.48
C TYR A 60 1.72 -12.67 0.69
N LEU A 61 1.52 -12.21 1.93
CA LEU A 61 1.41 -10.79 2.24
C LEU A 61 2.76 -10.10 2.49
N ASN A 62 3.83 -10.85 2.75
CA ASN A 62 5.10 -10.29 3.24
C ASN A 62 5.79 -9.32 2.26
N ASP A 63 5.70 -9.59 0.96
CA ASP A 63 6.42 -8.83 -0.07
C ASP A 63 5.52 -7.80 -0.78
N ARG A 64 4.37 -7.45 -0.19
CA ARG A 64 3.32 -6.65 -0.83
C ARG A 64 2.78 -5.59 0.12
N ALA A 65 2.75 -4.34 -0.32
CA ALA A 65 2.20 -3.23 0.45
C ALA A 65 1.56 -2.18 -0.47
N ILE A 66 0.47 -1.58 -0.01
CA ILE A 66 -0.11 -0.38 -0.61
C ILE A 66 0.24 0.80 0.30
N LEU A 67 0.98 1.76 -0.25
CA LEU A 67 1.33 3.00 0.44
C LEU A 67 0.41 4.11 -0.04
N ALA A 68 -0.15 4.88 0.90
CA ALA A 68 -0.98 6.03 0.61
C ALA A 68 -0.48 7.27 1.37
N PRO A 69 -0.66 8.48 0.81
CA PRO A 69 -0.14 9.70 1.40
C PRO A 69 -0.86 10.13 2.68
N THR A 70 -2.08 9.65 2.92
CA THR A 70 -2.95 10.06 4.04
C THR A 70 -3.59 8.86 4.72
N LEU A 71 -3.83 8.96 6.03
CA LEU A 71 -4.50 7.92 6.81
C LEU A 71 -5.91 7.61 6.30
N GLU A 72 -6.68 8.61 5.88
CA GLU A 72 -8.05 8.42 5.34
C GLU A 72 -8.07 7.45 4.14
N VAL A 73 -7.11 7.59 3.22
CA VAL A 73 -6.97 6.68 2.08
C VAL A 73 -6.54 5.28 2.53
N VAL A 74 -5.69 5.17 3.54
CA VAL A 74 -5.32 3.87 4.13
C VAL A 74 -6.54 3.18 4.73
N GLU A 75 -7.36 3.91 5.50
CA GLU A 75 -8.58 3.40 6.10
C GLU A 75 -9.58 2.94 5.03
N PHE A 76 -9.76 3.73 3.97
CA PHE A 76 -10.61 3.37 2.83
C PHE A 76 -10.19 2.05 2.18
N ILE A 77 -8.90 1.89 1.88
CA ILE A 77 -8.37 0.68 1.25
C ILE A 77 -8.47 -0.52 2.19
N ASN A 78 -8.20 -0.33 3.48
CA ASN A 78 -8.32 -1.39 4.48
C ASN A 78 -9.76 -1.87 4.64
N GLN A 79 -10.74 -0.96 4.61
CA GLN A 79 -12.15 -1.32 4.63
C GLN A 79 -12.53 -2.12 3.38
N TYR A 80 -12.13 -1.66 2.20
CA TYR A 80 -12.34 -2.37 0.93
C TYR A 80 -11.77 -3.80 0.98
N MET A 81 -10.52 -3.95 1.44
CA MET A 81 -9.87 -5.26 1.61
C MET A 81 -10.58 -6.15 2.62
N SER A 82 -11.11 -5.57 3.70
CA SER A 82 -11.88 -6.31 4.70
C SER A 82 -13.20 -6.82 4.13
N ASP A 83 -13.88 -6.03 3.31
CA ASP A 83 -15.13 -6.42 2.65
C ASP A 83 -14.93 -7.52 1.59
N LEU A 84 -13.74 -7.56 0.96
CA LEU A 84 -13.35 -8.64 0.04
C LEU A 84 -13.06 -9.96 0.74
N ASN A 85 -12.73 -9.92 2.03
CA ASN A 85 -12.37 -11.10 2.79
C ASN A 85 -13.63 -11.84 3.26
N SER A 86 -13.82 -13.07 2.78
CA SER A 86 -14.95 -13.93 3.17
C SER A 86 -14.78 -14.61 4.54
N SER A 87 -13.64 -14.44 5.20
CA SER A 87 -13.36 -15.03 6.51
C SER A 87 -14.01 -14.23 7.65
N GLU A 88 -14.28 -14.90 8.78
CA GLU A 88 -14.87 -14.25 9.95
C GLU A 88 -13.85 -13.29 10.60
N GLY A 89 -14.18 -11.99 10.62
CA GLY A 89 -13.35 -10.97 11.25
C GLY A 89 -13.23 -11.19 12.76
N ARG A 90 -12.08 -10.82 13.34
CA ARG A 90 -11.92 -10.73 14.80
C ARG A 90 -11.58 -9.31 15.20
N THR A 91 -12.31 -8.81 16.20
CA THR A 91 -12.01 -7.54 16.85
C THR A 91 -11.00 -7.78 17.98
N TYR A 92 -9.85 -7.11 17.90
CA TYR A 92 -8.88 -7.04 18.98
C TYR A 92 -8.97 -5.67 19.65
N LEU A 93 -9.19 -5.66 20.95
CA LEU A 93 -9.20 -4.42 21.74
C LEU A 93 -7.76 -4.06 22.11
N SER A 94 -7.36 -2.79 21.96
CA SER A 94 -6.05 -2.34 22.46
C SER A 94 -6.05 -2.40 23.99
N LEU A 95 -4.92 -2.84 24.56
CA LEU A 95 -4.66 -2.78 25.99
C LEU A 95 -3.95 -1.45 26.32
N ASP A 96 -4.57 -0.33 25.98
CA ASP A 96 -4.07 0.97 26.39
C ASP A 96 -4.43 1.20 27.86
N ASN A 97 -3.56 0.73 28.75
CA ASN A 97 -3.56 1.19 30.13
C ASN A 97 -3.14 2.66 30.13
N THR A 98 -4.11 3.58 30.19
CA THR A 98 -3.83 4.94 30.64
C THR A 98 -3.51 4.85 32.13
N SER A 99 -2.24 4.66 32.47
CA SER A 99 -1.78 4.75 33.85
C SER A 99 -2.15 6.14 34.33
N LYS A 100 -3.15 6.23 35.22
CA LYS A 100 -3.40 7.44 35.97
C LYS A 100 -2.09 7.78 36.68
N LEU A 101 -1.50 8.92 36.32
CA LEU A 101 -0.53 9.58 37.17
C LEU A 101 -1.33 10.02 38.40
N ASP A 102 -1.44 9.13 39.38
CA ASP A 102 -1.92 9.52 40.70
C ASP A 102 -0.85 10.47 41.28
N SER A 103 -1.26 11.73 41.43
CA SER A 103 -0.46 12.84 41.95
C SER A 103 -0.21 12.73 43.45
#